data_AF-A0A9P5SKU2-F1
#
_entry.id   AF-A0A9P5SKU2-F1
#
_cell.length_a   1.000
_cell.length_b   1.000
_cell.length_c   1.000
_cell.angle_alpha   90.00
_cell.angle_beta   90.00
_cell.angle_gamma   90.00
#
_symmetry.space_group_name_H-M   'P 1'
#
loop_
_entity.id
_entity.type
_entity.pdbx_description
1 polymer ?
#
loop_
_entity_poly.entity_id
_entity_poly.type
_entity_poly.pdbx_seq_one_letter_code
_entity_poly.pdbx_strand_id
1 'polypeptide(L)'
;MSSSFYLRAASLVGGLGVMAAAYGAHGLEKRVSGDAGKLKSWNSATNIQMIHAVALLAISQSPALMARSTRFAAPLILLGTIGFSGSIQLLILDETKTLPRKVLGPTTPLGGLLLMAGWFSLLL
;
A
#
# COMPACT_ATOMS: atom_id res chain seq x y z
N MET A 1 -16.24 -10.18 3.02
CA MET A 1 -16.15 -9.74 1.60
C MET A 1 -15.79 -10.96 0.77
N SER A 2 -16.19 -11.02 -0.51
CA SER A 2 -15.96 -12.20 -1.34
C SER A 2 -14.53 -12.24 -1.91
N SER A 3 -14.05 -13.42 -2.31
CA SER A 3 -12.76 -13.60 -2.99
C SER A 3 -12.64 -12.67 -4.23
N SER A 4 -13.71 -12.55 -5.01
CA SER A 4 -13.74 -11.66 -6.19
C SER A 4 -13.48 -10.18 -5.88
N PHE A 5 -13.90 -9.70 -4.70
CA PHE A 5 -13.61 -8.33 -4.27
C PHE A 5 -12.11 -8.15 -4.05
N TYR A 6 -11.47 -9.05 -3.32
CA TYR A 6 -10.04 -8.96 -3.03
C TYR A 6 -9.17 -9.18 -4.27
N LEU A 7 -9.63 -10.00 -5.22
CA LEU A 7 -8.99 -10.13 -6.53
C LEU A 7 -8.96 -8.77 -7.25
N ARG A 8 -10.12 -8.10 -7.36
CA ARG A 8 -10.21 -6.77 -8.00
C ARG A 8 -9.39 -5.73 -7.26
N ALA A 9 -9.41 -5.74 -5.93
CA ALA A 9 -8.61 -4.83 -5.11
C ALA A 9 -7.11 -5.08 -5.32
N ALA A 10 -6.66 -6.34 -5.33
CA ALA A 10 -5.27 -6.70 -5.61
C ALA A 10 -4.83 -6.23 -7.00
N SER A 11 -5.66 -6.47 -8.03
CA SER A 11 -5.39 -5.99 -9.39
C SER A 11 -5.26 -4.48 -9.48
N LEU A 12 -6.14 -3.74 -8.79
CA LEU A 12 -6.08 -2.27 -8.77
C LEU A 12 -4.85 -1.77 -8.01
N VAL A 13 -4.60 -2.27 -6.81
CA VAL A 13 -3.45 -1.87 -5.98
C VAL A 13 -2.13 -2.20 -6.69
N GLY A 14 -2.04 -3.37 -7.34
CA GLY A 14 -0.87 -3.78 -8.12
C GLY A 14 -0.68 -2.92 -9.38
N GLY A 15 -1.75 -2.66 -10.14
CA GLY A 15 -1.68 -1.78 -11.30
C GLY A 15 -1.24 -0.36 -10.94
N LEU A 16 -1.80 0.20 -9.87
CA LEU A 16 -1.36 1.50 -9.33
C LEU A 16 0.10 1.45 -8.83
N GLY A 17 0.56 0.31 -8.30
CA GLY A 17 1.93 0.14 -7.84
C GLY A 17 2.93 0.14 -9.00
N VAL A 18 2.58 -0.52 -10.12
CA VAL A 18 3.37 -0.47 -11.35
C VAL A 18 3.44 0.95 -11.90
N MET A 19 2.30 1.66 -11.93
CA MET A 19 2.27 3.08 -12.33
C MET A 19 3.15 3.94 -11.43
N ALA A 20 3.08 3.73 -10.12
CA ALA A 20 3.90 4.46 -9.15
C ALA A 20 5.40 4.15 -9.33
N ALA A 21 5.77 2.90 -9.59
CA ALA A 21 7.16 2.50 -9.84
C ALA A 21 7.72 3.17 -11.10
N ALA A 22 6.96 3.12 -12.20
CA ALA A 22 7.34 3.78 -13.45
C ALA A 22 7.46 5.31 -13.28
N TYR A 23 6.51 5.92 -12.57
CA TYR A 23 6.58 7.35 -12.25
C TYR A 23 7.79 7.69 -11.39
N GLY A 24 8.13 6.85 -10.39
CA GLY A 24 9.32 7.00 -9.57
C GLY A 24 10.61 7.08 -10.39
N ALA A 25 10.80 6.12 -11.29
CA ALA A 25 12.01 5.97 -12.10
C ALA A 25 12.13 6.96 -13.26
N HIS A 26 11.03 7.41 -13.86
CA HIS A 26 11.09 8.23 -15.08
C HIS A 26 10.61 9.67 -14.90
N GLY A 27 9.72 9.93 -13.94
CA GLY A 27 9.09 11.24 -13.72
C GLY A 27 9.53 11.93 -12.43
N LEU A 28 9.41 11.24 -11.30
CA LEU A 28 9.59 11.81 -9.97
C LEU A 28 11.04 12.18 -9.69
N GLU A 29 11.99 11.32 -10.06
CA GLU A 29 13.43 11.55 -9.81
C GLU A 29 13.87 12.95 -10.24
N LYS A 30 13.49 13.38 -11.45
CA LYS A 30 13.80 14.73 -11.97
C LYS A 30 13.15 15.84 -11.15
N ARG A 31 11.93 15.64 -10.66
CA ARG A 31 11.19 16.62 -9.82
C ARG A 31 11.76 16.76 -8.42
N VAL A 32 12.28 15.67 -7.84
CA VAL A 32 12.82 15.66 -6.47
C VAL A 32 14.34 15.60 -6.42
N SER A 33 15.02 16.00 -7.50
CA SER A 33 16.50 15.96 -7.62
C SER A 33 17.25 16.62 -6.44
N GLY A 34 16.64 17.62 -5.78
CA GLY A 34 17.20 18.29 -4.58
C GLY A 34 16.87 17.62 -3.24
N ASP A 35 16.11 16.52 -3.23
CA ASP A 35 15.65 15.82 -2.04
C ASP A 35 15.56 14.31 -2.30
N ALA A 36 16.72 13.65 -2.24
CA ALA A 36 16.84 12.19 -2.40
C ALA A 36 16.01 11.41 -1.36
N GLY A 37 15.68 12.03 -0.22
CA GLY A 37 14.82 11.43 0.81
C GLY A 37 13.40 11.17 0.32
N LYS A 38 12.85 12.05 -0.52
CA LYS A 38 11.53 11.85 -1.14
C LYS A 38 11.53 10.70 -2.12
N LEU A 39 12.53 10.59 -3.00
CA LEU A 39 12.62 9.49 -3.95
C LEU A 39 12.76 8.14 -3.23
N LYS A 40 13.61 8.09 -2.19
CA LYS A 40 13.74 6.90 -1.34
C LYS A 40 12.42 6.52 -0.67
N SER A 41 11.69 7.48 -0.13
CA SER A 41 10.40 7.25 0.53
C SER A 41 9.33 6.77 -0.48
N TRP A 42 9.30 7.36 -1.68
CA TRP A 42 8.42 6.93 -2.76
C TRP A 42 8.66 5.48 -3.17
N ASN A 43 9.93 5.11 -3.37
CA ASN A 43 10.32 3.76 -3.76
C ASN A 43 10.00 2.74 -2.66
N SER A 44 10.21 3.11 -1.38
CA SER A 44 9.83 2.27 -0.24
C SER A 44 8.31 2.03 -0.19
N ALA A 45 7.51 3.10 -0.30
CA ALA A 45 6.05 3.00 -0.34
C ALA A 45 5.56 2.15 -1.52
N THR A 46 6.14 2.34 -2.70
CA THR A 46 5.81 1.57 -3.91
C THR A 46 6.15 0.08 -3.75
N ASN A 47 7.30 -0.25 -3.15
CA ASN A 47 7.68 -1.63 -2.87
C ASN A 47 6.69 -2.29 -1.89
N ILE A 48 6.36 -1.61 -0.79
CA ILE A 48 5.36 -2.08 0.17
C ILE A 48 4.01 -2.29 -0.53
N GLN A 49 3.57 -1.36 -1.37
CA GLN A 49 2.34 -1.51 -2.15
C GLN A 49 2.34 -2.76 -3.03
N MET A 50 3.42 -3.00 -3.79
CA MET A 50 3.52 -4.14 -4.70
C MET A 50 3.55 -5.48 -3.97
N ILE A 51 4.31 -5.59 -2.88
CA ILE A 51 4.36 -6.81 -2.06
C ILE A 51 2.95 -7.17 -1.55
N HIS A 52 2.20 -6.19 -1.05
CA HIS A 52 0.89 -6.44 -0.48
C HIS A 52 -0.21 -6.61 -1.55
N ALA A 53 -0.03 -6.06 -2.76
CA ALA A 53 -0.88 -6.40 -3.89
C ALA A 53 -0.77 -7.89 -4.25
N VAL A 54 0.46 -8.42 -4.30
CA VAL A 54 0.71 -9.85 -4.55
C VAL A 54 0.16 -10.72 -3.42
N ALA A 55 0.34 -10.29 -2.16
CA ALA A 55 -0.24 -10.99 -1.02
C ALA A 55 -1.78 -11.05 -1.09
N LEU A 56 -2.44 -9.93 -1.43
CA LEU A 56 -3.90 -9.90 -1.61
C LEU A 56 -4.37 -10.79 -2.77
N LEU A 57 -3.60 -10.83 -3.86
CA LEU A 57 -3.87 -11.72 -4.98
C LEU A 57 -3.83 -13.18 -4.51
N ALA A 58 -2.76 -13.58 -3.83
CA ALA A 58 -2.61 -14.93 -3.28
C ALA A 58 -3.72 -15.30 -2.29
N ILE A 59 -4.07 -14.40 -1.37
CA ILE A 59 -5.16 -14.61 -0.41
C ILE A 59 -6.49 -14.76 -1.14
N SER A 60 -6.76 -13.96 -2.18
CA SER A 60 -8.02 -14.03 -2.94
C SER A 60 -8.21 -15.37 -3.66
N GLN A 61 -7.12 -16.04 -4.03
CA GLN A 61 -7.15 -17.30 -4.77
C GLN A 61 -7.08 -18.54 -3.87
N SER A 62 -6.88 -18.38 -2.55
CA SER A 62 -6.74 -19.48 -1.62
C SER A 62 -7.95 -19.60 -0.69
N PRO A 63 -8.80 -20.64 -0.83
CA PRO A 63 -9.90 -20.89 0.08
C PRO A 63 -9.46 -21.03 1.54
N ALA A 64 -8.29 -21.62 1.79
CA ALA A 64 -7.72 -21.77 3.13
C ALA A 64 -7.40 -20.41 3.77
N LEU A 65 -6.88 -19.45 2.99
CA LEU A 65 -6.58 -18.11 3.48
C LEU A 65 -7.82 -17.20 3.56
N MET A 66 -8.96 -17.65 3.02
CA MET A 66 -10.27 -17.00 3.14
C MET A 66 -11.17 -17.66 4.19
N ALA A 67 -10.62 -18.57 4.99
CA ALA A 67 -11.33 -19.19 6.10
C ALA A 67 -11.72 -18.17 7.18
N ARG A 68 -12.61 -18.59 8.09
CA ARG A 68 -13.10 -17.73 9.18
C ARG A 68 -11.98 -17.31 10.14
N SER A 69 -10.96 -18.14 10.33
CA SER A 69 -9.82 -17.86 11.21
C SER A 69 -8.94 -16.72 10.69
N THR A 70 -8.69 -16.68 9.38
CA THR A 70 -7.87 -15.68 8.69
C THR A 70 -8.66 -14.50 8.12
N ARG A 71 -9.96 -14.38 8.44
CA ARG A 71 -10.88 -13.41 7.80
C ARG A 71 -10.44 -11.95 7.90
N PHE A 72 -9.55 -11.61 8.84
CA PHE A 72 -9.05 -10.26 9.05
C PHE A 72 -7.79 -9.95 8.22
N ALA A 73 -7.10 -10.95 7.67
CA ALA A 73 -5.86 -10.75 6.93
C ALA A 73 -6.04 -9.84 5.71
N ALA A 74 -6.93 -10.20 4.78
CA ALA A 74 -7.16 -9.43 3.57
C ALA A 74 -7.63 -7.98 3.81
N PRO A 75 -8.63 -7.68 4.66
CA PRO A 75 -9.04 -6.29 4.89
C PRO A 75 -7.95 -5.47 5.60
N LEU A 76 -7.22 -6.05 6.56
CA LEU A 76 -6.11 -5.37 7.24
C LEU A 76 -4.96 -5.06 6.29
N ILE A 77 -4.57 -6.02 5.45
CA ILE A 77 -3.54 -5.81 4.42
C ILE A 77 -3.98 -4.73 3.42
N LEU A 78 -5.23 -4.76 2.95
CA LEU A 78 -5.73 -3.77 1.99
C LEU A 78 -5.75 -2.36 2.59
N LEU A 79 -6.36 -2.18 3.76
CA LEU A 79 -6.44 -0.88 4.43
C LEU A 79 -5.06 -0.39 4.85
N GLY A 80 -4.21 -1.29 5.35
CA GLY A 80 -2.83 -0.98 5.70
C GLY A 80 -2.00 -0.53 4.50
N THR A 81 -2.19 -1.16 3.33
CA THR A 81 -1.48 -0.79 2.10
C THR A 81 -1.87 0.61 1.64
N ILE A 82 -3.18 0.91 1.62
CA ILE A 82 -3.70 2.23 1.25
C ILE A 82 -3.22 3.29 2.24
N GLY A 83 -3.33 3.00 3.54
CA GLY A 83 -2.95 3.93 4.60
C GLY A 83 -1.44 4.18 4.67
N PHE A 84 -0.60 3.17 4.43
CA PHE A 84 0.85 3.31 4.48
C PHE A 84 1.42 3.90 3.18
N SER A 85 1.13 3.27 2.05
CA SER A 85 1.77 3.62 0.78
C SER A 85 1.13 4.85 0.17
N GLY A 86 -0.21 4.90 0.20
CA GLY A 86 -0.98 6.01 -0.35
C GLY A 86 -0.71 7.32 0.37
N SER A 87 -0.57 7.32 1.71
CA SER A 87 -0.25 8.54 2.45
C SER A 87 1.13 9.11 2.08
N ILE A 88 2.15 8.25 1.98
CA ILE A 88 3.51 8.66 1.60
C ILE A 88 3.51 9.23 0.18
N GLN A 89 2.91 8.52 -0.77
CA GLN A 89 2.84 8.95 -2.16
C GLN A 89 2.07 10.28 -2.29
N LEU A 90 0.93 10.44 -1.62
CA LEU A 90 0.18 11.70 -1.60
C LEU A 90 0.98 12.85 -1.00
N LEU A 91 1.68 12.64 0.12
CA LEU A 91 2.52 13.66 0.74
C LEU A 91 3.70 14.09 -0.13
N ILE A 92 4.22 13.19 -0.96
CA ILE A 92 5.31 13.50 -1.91
C ILE A 92 4.79 14.27 -3.12
N LEU A 93 3.59 13.93 -3.61
CA LEU A 93 2.93 14.63 -4.73
C LEU A 93 2.38 16.00 -4.33
N ASP A 94 2.10 16.23 -3.05
CA ASP A 94 1.59 17.50 -2.53
C ASP A 94 2.70 18.58 -2.42
N GLU A 95 3.10 19.10 -3.59
CA GLU A 95 4.08 20.16 -3.73
C GLU A 95 3.60 21.47 -3.08
N THR A 96 2.30 21.79 -3.20
CA THR A 96 1.67 23.01 -2.67
C THR A 96 1.36 22.97 -1.17
N LYS A 97 1.58 21.82 -0.52
CA LYS A 97 1.30 21.59 0.92
C LYS A 97 -0.17 21.85 1.30
N THR A 98 -1.10 21.57 0.39
CA THR A 98 -2.53 21.80 0.58
C THR A 98 -3.22 20.63 1.29
N LEU A 99 -2.60 19.46 1.33
CA LEU A 99 -3.15 18.31 2.02
C LEU A 99 -2.97 18.40 3.54
N PRO A 100 -3.91 17.84 4.33
CA PRO A 100 -3.86 17.89 5.78
C PRO A 100 -2.76 16.96 6.31
N ARG A 101 -1.53 17.47 6.43
CA ARG A 101 -0.37 16.71 6.94
C ARG A 101 -0.57 16.16 8.34
N LYS A 102 -1.38 16.83 9.17
CA LYS A 102 -1.77 16.37 10.52
C LYS A 102 -2.57 15.06 10.49
N VAL A 103 -3.23 14.76 9.38
CA VAL A 103 -3.98 13.50 9.17
C VAL A 103 -3.11 12.49 8.44
N LEU A 104 -2.48 12.90 7.33
CA LEU A 104 -1.69 12.00 6.49
C LEU A 104 -0.42 11.47 7.16
N GLY A 105 0.25 12.29 7.99
CA GLY A 105 1.45 11.88 8.72
C GLY A 105 1.21 10.69 9.65
N PRO A 106 0.22 10.75 10.57
CA PRO A 106 -0.16 9.63 11.42
C PRO A 106 -0.80 8.43 10.67
N THR A 107 -1.30 8.65 9.46
CA THR A 107 -1.90 7.56 8.66
C THR A 107 -0.85 6.51 8.26
N THR A 108 0.40 6.93 8.02
CA THR A 108 1.50 6.01 7.69
C THR A 108 1.80 4.97 8.78
N PRO A 109 2.11 5.34 10.04
CA PRO A 109 2.36 4.37 11.09
C PRO A 109 1.13 3.51 11.39
N LEU A 110 -0.08 4.08 11.34
CA LEU A 110 -1.32 3.30 11.49
C LEU A 110 -1.47 2.26 10.37
N GLY A 111 -1.18 2.64 9.12
CA GLY A 111 -1.15 1.71 7.99
C GLY A 111 -0.15 0.58 8.22
N GLY A 112 1.04 0.89 8.73
CA GLY A 112 2.04 -0.13 9.10
C GLY A 112 1.55 -1.10 10.17
N LEU A 113 0.86 -0.61 11.20
CA LEU A 113 0.24 -1.47 12.23
C LEU A 113 -0.81 -2.40 11.63
N LEU A 114 -1.65 -1.91 10.72
CA LEU A 114 -2.64 -2.73 10.02
C LEU A 114 -1.97 -3.79 9.14
N LEU A 115 -0.89 -3.46 8.44
CA LEU A 115 -0.13 -4.43 7.66
C LEU A 115 0.41 -5.55 8.55
N MET A 116 1.06 -5.22 9.66
CA MET A 116 1.57 -6.22 10.61
C MET A 116 0.45 -7.10 11.18
N ALA A 117 -0.66 -6.50 11.61
CA ALA A 117 -1.82 -7.24 12.10
C ALA A 117 -2.43 -8.16 11.04
N GLY A 118 -2.48 -7.71 9.77
CA GLY A 118 -2.97 -8.50 8.65
C GLY A 118 -2.12 -9.72 8.36
N TRP A 119 -0.78 -9.59 8.40
CA TRP A 119 0.14 -10.71 8.26
C TRP A 119 0.03 -11.69 9.43
N PHE A 120 -0.03 -11.20 10.67
CA PHE A 120 -0.20 -12.09 11.83
C PHE A 120 -1.55 -12.79 11.85
N SER A 121 -2.60 -12.18 11.29
CA SER A 121 -3.89 -12.85 11.13
C SER A 121 -3.84 -14.06 10.20
N LEU A 122 -2.81 -14.21 9.34
CA LEU A 122 -2.63 -15.40 8.50
C LEU A 122 -2.09 -16.61 9.29
N LEU A 123 -1.61 -16.40 10.53
CA LEU A 123 -1.13 -17.47 11.41
C LEU A 123 -2.27 -18.23 12.12
N LEU A 124 -3.51 -17.76 11.99
CA LEU A 124 -4.69 -18.26 12.71
C LEU A 124 -5.55 -19.19 11.85
#